data_AF-A0A091RLG1-F1
#
_entry.id   AF-A0A091RLG1-F1
#
_cell.length_a   1.000
_cell.length_b   1.000
_cell.length_c   1.000
_cell.angle_alpha   90.00
_cell.angle_beta   90.00
_cell.angle_gamma   90.00
#
_symmetry.space_group_name_H-M   'P 1'
#
loop_
_entity.id
_entity.type
_entity.pdbx_description
1 polymer ?
#
loop_
_entity_poly.entity_id
_entity_poly.type
_entity_poly.pdbx_seq_one_letter_code
_entity_poly.pdbx_strand_id
1 'polypeptide(L)'
;RMPRHAQQLRDHDINPCVVETDASRKCMDDNNYNKDMCTAYFLKYKSCRKFWHEIMMQRRRKGIKPEMPTAEERKKILESMG
;
A
#
# COMPACT_ATOMS: atom_id res chain seq x y z
N ARG A 1 0.67 -18.94 14.94
CA ARG A 1 1.57 -18.71 13.77
C ARG A 1 0.80 -17.82 12.78
N MET A 2 1.27 -16.62 12.47
CA MET A 2 0.56 -15.72 11.54
C MET A 2 0.62 -16.30 10.12
N PRO A 3 -0.47 -16.26 9.33
CA PRO A 3 -0.47 -16.72 7.95
C PRO A 3 0.45 -15.85 7.08
N ARG A 4 1.19 -16.46 6.15
CA ARG A 4 2.21 -15.78 5.30
C ARG A 4 1.66 -14.56 4.55
N HIS A 5 0.40 -14.59 4.12
CA HIS A 5 -0.27 -13.44 3.51
C HIS A 5 -0.43 -12.25 4.46
N ALA A 6 -0.67 -12.50 5.75
CA ALA A 6 -0.78 -11.44 6.75
C ALA A 6 0.58 -10.80 7.08
N GLN A 7 1.69 -11.54 6.88
CA GLN A 7 3.05 -11.00 7.00
C GLN A 7 3.39 -10.09 5.82
N GLN A 8 3.08 -10.50 4.58
CA GLN A 8 3.32 -9.69 3.38
C GLN A 8 2.55 -8.34 3.40
N LEU A 9 1.39 -8.29 4.06
CA LEU A 9 0.61 -7.06 4.19
C LEU A 9 1.24 -6.04 5.16
N ARG A 10 2.10 -6.47 6.09
CA ARG A 10 2.80 -5.61 7.07
C ARG A 10 4.25 -5.31 6.69
N ASP A 11 4.74 -5.98 5.65
CA ASP A 11 6.10 -5.81 5.17
C ASP A 11 6.19 -4.47 4.44
N HIS A 12 6.95 -3.53 5.00
CA HIS A 12 7.14 -2.20 4.42
C HIS A 12 7.92 -2.23 3.10
N ASP A 13 8.71 -3.27 2.85
CA ASP A 13 9.46 -3.40 1.60
C ASP A 13 8.58 -3.98 0.49
N ILE A 14 7.62 -4.85 0.83
CA ILE A 14 6.70 -5.47 -0.13
C ILE A 14 5.43 -4.63 -0.35
N ASN A 15 4.85 -4.07 0.71
CA ASN A 15 3.60 -3.32 0.67
C ASN A 15 3.87 -1.82 0.87
N PRO A 16 3.76 -0.99 -0.18
CA PRO A 16 3.91 0.45 -0.01
C PRO A 16 2.69 1.12 0.63
N CYS A 17 1.61 0.38 0.90
CA CYS A 17 0.34 0.87 1.44
C CYS A 17 0.05 0.33 2.84
N VAL A 18 1.08 0.13 3.67
CA VAL A 18 0.93 -0.39 5.06
C VAL A 18 0.07 0.56 5.90
N VAL A 19 0.25 1.88 5.74
CA VAL A 19 -0.51 2.89 6.50
C VAL A 19 -2.01 2.78 6.22
N GLU A 20 -2.40 2.67 4.95
CA GLU A 20 -3.81 2.51 4.56
C GLU A 20 -4.35 1.14 4.96
N THR A 21 -3.50 0.11 4.92
CA THR A 21 -3.86 -1.25 5.38
C THR A 21 -4.20 -1.22 6.86
N ASP A 22 -3.34 -0.65 7.70
CA ASP A 22 -3.55 -0.56 9.14
C ASP A 22 -4.74 0.35 9.48
N ALA A 23 -4.90 1.47 8.78
CA ALA A 23 -6.06 2.35 8.97
C ALA A 23 -7.39 1.67 8.63
N SER A 24 -7.44 0.91 7.52
CA SER A 24 -8.64 0.16 7.13
C SER A 24 -8.97 -0.97 8.11
N ARG A 25 -7.94 -1.66 8.64
CA ARG A 25 -8.11 -2.70 9.68
C ARG A 25 -8.62 -2.11 10.98
N LYS A 26 -8.02 -1.02 11.44
CA LYS A 26 -8.46 -0.32 12.65
C LYS A 26 -9.92 0.12 12.52
N CYS A 27 -10.30 0.70 11.39
CA CYS A 27 -11.70 1.07 11.16
C CYS A 27 -12.64 -0.15 11.26
N MET A 28 -12.26 -1.29 10.67
CA MET A 28 -13.06 -2.51 10.75
C MET A 28 -13.20 -3.01 12.19
N ASP A 29 -12.11 -3.00 12.98
CA ASP A 29 -12.13 -3.39 14.38
C ASP A 29 -13.02 -2.46 15.22
N ASP A 30 -12.96 -1.15 14.97
CA ASP A 30 -13.76 -0.14 15.69
C ASP A 30 -15.26 -0.18 15.32
N ASN A 31 -15.61 -0.67 14.13
CA ASN A 31 -16.98 -0.65 13.60
C ASN A 31 -17.63 -2.03 13.51
N ASN A 32 -17.21 -2.99 14.34
CA ASN A 32 -17.75 -4.37 14.34
C ASN A 32 -17.74 -5.01 12.94
N TYR A 33 -16.69 -4.75 12.15
CA TYR A 33 -16.50 -5.24 10.80
C TYR A 33 -17.54 -4.75 9.78
N ASN A 34 -18.25 -3.65 10.08
CA ASN A 34 -19.11 -2.97 9.12
C ASN A 34 -18.27 -2.24 8.07
N LYS A 35 -18.17 -2.84 6.88
CA LYS A 35 -17.35 -2.33 5.77
C LYS A 35 -17.82 -0.97 5.25
N ASP A 36 -19.11 -0.68 5.33
CA ASP A 36 -19.68 0.53 4.74
C ASP A 36 -19.17 1.78 5.46
N MET A 37 -18.98 1.68 6.79
CA MET A 37 -18.37 2.72 7.63
C MET A 37 -16.91 3.00 7.27
N CYS A 38 -16.24 2.04 6.63
CA CYS A 38 -14.81 2.10 6.32
C CYS A 38 -14.51 2.35 4.85
N THR A 39 -15.52 2.67 4.03
CA THR A 39 -15.38 2.87 2.58
C THR A 39 -14.26 3.84 2.22
N ALA A 40 -14.13 4.95 2.95
CA ALA A 40 -13.07 5.94 2.70
C ALA A 40 -11.66 5.36 2.88
N TYR A 41 -11.45 4.49 3.89
CA TYR A 41 -10.16 3.83 4.11
C TYR A 41 -9.84 2.82 3.00
N PHE A 42 -10.84 2.09 2.53
CA PHE A 42 -10.66 1.18 1.41
C PHE A 42 -10.37 1.92 0.10
N LEU A 43 -11.00 3.08 -0.12
CA LEU A 43 -10.69 3.93 -1.28
C LEU A 43 -9.24 4.43 -1.21
N LYS A 44 -8.77 4.89 -0.06
CA LYS A 44 -7.36 5.29 0.12
C LYS A 44 -6.40 4.13 -0.17
N TYR A 45 -6.68 2.94 0.37
CA TYR A 45 -5.88 1.74 0.09
C TYR A 45 -5.85 1.38 -1.41
N LYS A 46 -7.00 1.41 -2.09
CA LYS A 46 -7.09 1.16 -3.54
C LYS A 46 -6.30 2.20 -4.34
N SER A 47 -6.42 3.48 -3.99
CA SER A 47 -5.68 4.57 -4.65
C SER A 47 -4.17 4.42 -4.47
N CYS A 48 -3.70 4.14 -3.24
CA CYS A 48 -2.30 3.87 -2.97
C CYS A 48 -1.79 2.71 -3.83
N ARG A 49 -2.52 1.59 -3.85
CA ARG A 49 -2.15 0.43 -4.67
C ARG A 49 -2.08 0.74 -6.16
N LYS A 50 -3.04 1.50 -6.68
CA LYS A 50 -3.08 1.89 -8.09
C LYS A 50 -1.86 2.74 -8.45
N PHE A 51 -1.56 3.75 -7.61
CA PHE A 51 -0.40 4.62 -7.80
C PHE A 51 0.93 3.84 -7.87
N TRP A 52 1.19 2.97 -6.89
CA TRP A 52 2.42 2.18 -6.89
C TRP A 52 2.48 1.14 -8.01
N HIS A 53 1.32 0.61 -8.43
CA HIS A 53 1.25 -0.27 -9.58
C HIS A 53 1.62 0.44 -10.88
N GLU A 54 1.19 1.69 -11.07
CA GLU A 54 1.58 2.48 -12.25
C GLU A 54 3.09 2.72 -12.28
N ILE A 55 3.71 3.07 -11.15
CA ILE A 55 5.17 3.21 -11.04
C ILE A 55 5.88 1.89 -11.32
N MET A 56 5.38 0.78 -10.77
CA MET A 56 5.92 -0.56 -11.02
C MET A 56 5.92 -0.88 -12.52
N MET A 57 4.80 -0.61 -13.20
CA MET A 57 4.66 -0.83 -14.63
C MET A 57 5.60 0.07 -15.44
N GLN A 58 5.81 1.32 -15.03
CA GLN A 58 6.80 2.20 -15.67
C GLN A 58 8.23 1.68 -15.48
N ARG A 59 8.62 1.26 -14.28
CA ARG A 59 9.94 0.70 -13.99
C ARG A 59 10.18 -0.59 -14.76
N ARG A 60 9.17 -1.45 -14.83
CA ARG A 60 9.19 -2.69 -15.62
C ARG A 60 9.40 -2.42 -17.10
N ARG A 61 8.70 -1.44 -17.68
CA ARG A 61 8.90 -1.02 -19.09
C ARG A 61 10.31 -0.49 -19.36
N LYS A 62 10.93 0.15 -18.36
CA LYS A 62 12.31 0.65 -18.42
C LYS A 62 13.37 -0.42 -18.07
N GLY A 63 12.97 -1.64 -17.73
CA GLY A 63 13.88 -2.71 -17.33
C GLY A 63 14.55 -2.51 -15.96
N ILE A 64 14.02 -1.62 -15.11
CA ILE A 64 14.60 -1.31 -13.80
C ILE A 64 14.17 -2.36 -12.77
N LYS A 65 15.15 -2.98 -12.10
CA LYS A 65 14.94 -3.93 -11.00
C LYS A 65 15.55 -3.41 -9.70
N PRO A 66 14.88 -3.56 -8.54
CA PRO A 66 13.53 -4.12 -8.37
C PRO A 66 12.43 -3.26 -9.00
N GLU A 67 11.37 -3.92 -9.49
CA GLU A 67 10.22 -3.24 -10.11
C GLU A 67 9.49 -2.37 -9.10
N MET A 68 9.43 -2.82 -7.84
CA MET A 68 8.93 -2.01 -6.74
C MET A 68 10.03 -1.08 -6.22
N PRO A 69 9.77 0.23 -6.07
CA PRO A 69 10.74 1.16 -5.51
C PRO A 69 11.09 0.80 -4.07
N THR A 70 12.33 1.07 -3.67
CA THR A 70 12.80 0.94 -2.28
C THR A 70 12.20 2.02 -1.38
N ALA A 71 12.28 1.87 -0.05
CA ALA A 71 11.75 2.86 0.89
C ALA A 71 12.28 4.29 0.64
N GLU A 72 13.56 4.43 0.29
CA GLU A 72 14.18 5.73 -0.05
C GLU A 72 13.63 6.31 -1.35
N GLU A 73 13.48 5.49 -2.40
CA GLU A 73 12.89 5.93 -3.67
C GLU A 73 11.43 6.33 -3.48
N ARG A 74 10.69 5.61 -2.63
CA ARG A 74 9.30 5.96 -2.32
C ARG A 74 9.20 7.32 -1.66
N LYS A 75 10.07 7.61 -0.69
CA LYS A 75 10.12 8.90 -0.02
C LYS A 75 10.35 10.03 -1.04
N LYS A 76 11.32 9.88 -1.93
CA LYS A 76 11.62 10.86 -2.99
C LYS A 76 10.44 11.06 -3.94
N ILE A 77 9.77 9.98 -4.36
CA ILE A 77 8.59 10.06 -5.23
C ILE A 77 7.44 10.80 -4.53
N LEU A 78 7.19 10.51 -3.25
CA LEU A 78 6.16 11.19 -2.46
C LEU A 78 6.48 12.68 -2.26
N GLU A 79 7.74 13.01 -1.96
CA GLU A 79 8.20 14.40 -1.82
C GLU A 79 8.09 15.19 -3.13
N SER A 80 8.32 14.56 -4.29
CA SER A 80 8.18 15.21 -5.60
C SER A 80 6.74 15.50 -6.03
N MET A 81 5.75 14.98 -5.30
CA MET A 81 4.32 15.24 -5.55
C MET A 81 3.76 16.38 -4.69
N GLY A 82 4.57 16.94 -3.80
CA GLY A 82 4.21 18.05 -2.89
C GLY A 82 4.50 19.42 -3.47
#